data_AF-A0A535WC41-F1
#
_entry.id   AF-A0A535WC41-F1
#
_cell.length_a   1.000
_cell.length_b   1.000
_cell.length_c   1.000
_cell.angle_alpha   90.00
_cell.angle_beta   90.00
_cell.angle_gamma   90.00
#
_symmetry.space_group_name_H-M   'P 1'
#
loop_
_entity.id
_entity.type
_entity.pdbx_description
1 polymer ?
#
loop_
_entity_poly.entity_id
_entity_poly.type
_entity_poly.pdbx_seq_one_letter_code
_entity_poly.pdbx_strand_id
1 'polypeptide(L)'
;MGVEQTRGGERPVAGLGSGSAAGVSMQILSTEHWSLLATRSLGYTDIYSRANMFVSVLSGTVIALALIAQAGRFGATFNVAAIVLLGIVVFVGLTTISRIGQLNYQDSLWVTGMNRIRHAYLELHPELKDYFITSPHDDMRGVMTTLGIKGSEPGQHLLSDLRHTVTIVPGMMLIIVAVVAGAWGAMVCIALGASQPLAIGVGAACFIVTIVANIVSGRRSANVAHGWTRGPVSKFPTPD
;
A
#
# COMPACT_ATOMS: atom_id res chain seq x y z
N MET A 1 79.20 -25.61 19.21
CA MET A 1 78.31 -25.39 18.05
C MET A 1 76.97 -24.92 18.58
N GLY A 2 76.78 -23.60 18.63
CA GLY A 2 75.49 -23.00 18.99
C GLY A 2 74.60 -22.96 17.75
N VAL A 3 73.39 -23.48 17.85
CA VAL A 3 72.36 -23.31 16.84
C VAL A 3 71.52 -22.12 17.27
N GLU A 4 71.73 -21.02 16.57
CA GLU A 4 71.01 -19.75 16.70
C GLU A 4 69.57 -19.96 16.21
N GLN A 5 68.64 -20.10 17.17
CA GLN A 5 67.23 -20.17 16.89
C GLN A 5 66.75 -18.76 16.53
N THR A 6 66.68 -18.49 15.23
CA THR A 6 66.13 -17.25 14.68
C THR A 6 64.68 -17.11 15.11
N ARG A 7 64.45 -16.24 16.09
CA ARG A 7 63.14 -15.85 16.60
C ARG A 7 62.42 -15.12 15.48
N GLY A 8 61.64 -15.85 14.69
CA GLY A 8 60.73 -15.30 13.69
C GLY A 8 59.81 -14.31 14.38
N GLY A 9 60.01 -13.02 14.11
CA GLY A 9 59.14 -11.97 14.58
C GLY A 9 57.77 -12.12 13.91
N GLU A 10 56.82 -12.68 14.65
CA GLU A 10 55.40 -12.46 14.38
C GLU A 10 55.15 -10.96 14.50
N ARG A 11 55.05 -10.29 13.34
CA ARG A 11 54.49 -8.94 13.30
C ARG A 11 53.02 -9.07 13.68
N PRO A 12 52.52 -8.34 14.68
CA PRO A 12 51.10 -8.32 14.96
C PRO A 12 50.38 -7.78 13.72
N VAL A 13 49.45 -8.57 13.17
CA VAL A 13 48.61 -8.17 12.04
C VAL A 13 47.61 -7.11 12.52
N ALA A 14 48.06 -5.86 12.60
CA ALA A 14 47.30 -4.72 13.09
C ALA A 14 46.23 -4.19 12.09
N GLY A 15 45.68 -5.05 11.22
CA GLY A 15 44.79 -4.64 10.12
C GLY A 15 43.49 -5.45 9.96
N LEU A 16 43.28 -6.52 10.71
CA LEU A 16 42.13 -7.42 10.50
C LEU A 16 40.85 -7.01 11.25
N GLY A 17 40.93 -6.10 12.22
CA GLY A 17 39.80 -5.75 13.09
C GLY A 17 38.75 -4.84 12.46
N SER A 18 39.18 -3.77 11.77
CA SER A 18 38.27 -2.77 11.19
C SER A 18 37.66 -3.22 9.86
N GLY A 19 38.46 -3.87 8.99
CA GLY A 19 37.97 -4.44 7.73
C GLY A 19 36.97 -5.58 7.93
N SER A 20 37.17 -6.40 8.97
CA SER A 20 36.18 -7.42 9.38
C SER A 20 34.92 -6.79 9.95
N ALA A 21 35.03 -5.78 10.83
CA ALA A 21 33.87 -5.11 11.42
C ALA A 21 33.02 -4.35 10.38
N ALA A 22 33.65 -3.69 9.40
CA ALA A 22 32.95 -3.06 8.28
C ALA A 22 32.27 -4.10 7.38
N GLY A 23 32.94 -5.22 7.10
CA GLY A 23 32.36 -6.35 6.37
C GLY A 23 31.14 -6.95 7.08
N VAL A 24 31.21 -7.17 8.40
CA VAL A 24 30.09 -7.64 9.23
C VAL A 24 28.94 -6.64 9.21
N SER A 25 29.24 -5.34 9.32
CA SER A 25 28.21 -4.28 9.26
C SER A 25 27.50 -4.27 7.91
N MET A 26 28.23 -4.38 6.80
CA MET A 26 27.64 -4.50 5.46
C MET A 26 26.80 -5.78 5.30
N GLN A 27 27.24 -6.90 5.88
CA GLN A 27 26.46 -8.13 5.87
C GLN A 27 25.14 -7.98 6.65
N ILE A 28 25.16 -7.32 7.80
CA ILE A 28 23.95 -7.06 8.60
C ILE A 28 23.00 -6.14 7.83
N LEU A 29 23.50 -5.03 7.25
CA LEU A 29 22.68 -4.11 6.47
C LEU A 29 22.09 -4.76 5.23
N SER A 30 22.87 -5.58 4.51
CA SER A 30 22.40 -6.37 3.37
C SER A 30 21.30 -7.35 3.80
N THR A 31 21.51 -8.07 4.90
CA THR A 31 20.52 -9.00 5.45
C THR A 31 19.21 -8.30 5.80
N GLU A 32 19.29 -7.13 6.44
CA GLU A 32 18.10 -6.31 6.75
C GLU A 32 17.43 -5.81 5.46
N HIS A 33 18.19 -5.40 4.45
CA HIS A 33 17.64 -4.98 3.16
C HIS A 33 16.83 -6.10 2.49
N TRP A 34 17.35 -7.34 2.49
CA TRP A 34 16.63 -8.51 1.99
C TRP A 34 15.40 -8.85 2.84
N SER A 35 15.48 -8.69 4.16
CA SER A 35 14.34 -8.87 5.08
C SER A 35 13.20 -7.89 4.76
N LEU A 36 13.52 -6.61 4.52
CA LEU A 36 12.54 -5.59 4.13
C LEU A 36 11.93 -5.88 2.75
N LEU A 37 12.74 -6.30 1.77
CA LEU A 37 12.24 -6.73 0.46
C LEU A 37 11.27 -7.92 0.56
N ALA A 38 11.60 -8.92 1.38
CA ALA A 38 10.73 -10.07 1.62
C ALA A 38 9.41 -9.66 2.28
N THR A 39 9.46 -8.82 3.32
CA THR A 39 8.27 -8.28 4.01
C THR A 39 7.37 -7.51 3.06
N ARG A 40 7.96 -6.70 2.19
CA ARG A 40 7.24 -5.94 1.16
C ARG A 40 6.55 -6.85 0.14
N SER A 41 7.23 -7.90 -0.32
CA SER A 41 6.66 -8.90 -1.23
C SER A 41 5.44 -9.63 -0.61
N LEU A 42 5.53 -9.97 0.68
CA LEU A 42 4.38 -10.54 1.43
C LEU A 42 3.23 -9.54 1.53
N GLY A 43 3.52 -8.25 1.74
CA GLY A 43 2.51 -7.18 1.73
C GLY A 43 1.76 -7.09 0.40
N TYR A 44 2.47 -7.12 -0.73
CA TYR A 44 1.83 -7.15 -2.05
C TYR A 44 1.00 -8.42 -2.26
N THR A 45 1.47 -9.56 -1.78
CA THR A 45 0.72 -10.82 -1.84
C THR A 45 -0.60 -10.72 -1.06
N ASP A 46 -0.60 -10.11 0.13
CA ASP A 46 -1.83 -9.85 0.91
C ASP A 46 -2.78 -8.90 0.15
N ILE A 47 -2.26 -7.84 -0.49
CA ILE A 47 -3.07 -6.93 -1.33
C ILE A 47 -3.74 -7.69 -2.48
N TYR A 48 -2.98 -8.46 -3.26
CA TYR A 48 -3.52 -9.19 -4.41
C TYR A 48 -4.49 -10.30 -4.01
N SER A 49 -4.20 -11.01 -2.92
CA SER A 49 -5.09 -12.05 -2.40
C SER A 49 -6.46 -11.48 -2.04
N ARG A 50 -6.49 -10.33 -1.34
CA ARG A 50 -7.75 -9.67 -0.98
C ARG A 50 -8.52 -9.13 -2.18
N ALA A 51 -7.83 -8.54 -3.14
CA ALA A 51 -8.45 -8.07 -4.38
C ALA A 51 -9.09 -9.23 -5.14
N ASN A 52 -8.39 -10.35 -5.28
CA ASN A 52 -8.90 -11.55 -5.93
C ASN A 52 -10.11 -12.13 -5.19
N MET A 53 -10.04 -12.27 -3.86
CA MET A 53 -11.17 -12.74 -3.04
C MET A 53 -12.42 -11.86 -3.25
N PHE A 54 -12.26 -10.54 -3.26
CA PHE A 54 -13.37 -9.62 -3.54
C PHE A 54 -13.96 -9.83 -4.94
N VAL A 55 -13.12 -9.90 -5.98
CA VAL A 55 -13.58 -10.12 -7.36
C VAL A 55 -14.31 -11.47 -7.49
N SER A 56 -13.86 -12.50 -6.78
CA SER A 56 -14.56 -13.79 -6.72
C SER A 56 -15.93 -13.67 -6.06
N VAL A 57 -16.03 -12.99 -4.92
CA VAL A 57 -17.31 -12.76 -4.22
C VAL A 57 -18.28 -11.91 -5.05
N LEU A 58 -17.78 -10.84 -5.69
CA LEU A 58 -18.54 -9.99 -6.59
C LEU A 58 -19.05 -10.79 -7.79
N SER A 59 -18.18 -11.55 -8.46
CA SER A 59 -18.55 -12.39 -9.60
C SER A 59 -19.59 -13.43 -9.22
N GLY A 60 -19.39 -14.15 -8.11
CA GLY A 60 -20.36 -15.13 -7.60
C GLY A 60 -21.71 -14.51 -7.27
N THR A 61 -21.71 -13.31 -6.70
CA THR A 61 -22.93 -12.54 -6.41
C THR A 61 -23.67 -12.15 -7.68
N VAL A 62 -22.97 -11.61 -8.68
CA VAL A 62 -23.58 -11.23 -9.97
C VAL A 62 -24.16 -12.46 -10.67
N ILE A 63 -23.44 -13.59 -10.69
CA ILE A 63 -23.91 -14.85 -11.26
C ILE A 63 -25.16 -15.34 -10.51
N ALA A 64 -25.16 -15.34 -9.18
CA ALA A 64 -26.30 -15.76 -8.39
C ALA A 64 -27.54 -14.89 -8.67
N LEU A 65 -27.38 -13.56 -8.75
CA LEU A 65 -28.47 -12.65 -9.09
C LEU A 65 -28.99 -12.85 -10.51
N ALA A 66 -28.10 -13.10 -11.47
CA ALA A 66 -28.49 -13.42 -12.85
C ALA A 66 -29.32 -14.72 -12.91
N LEU A 67 -28.93 -15.76 -12.18
CA LEU A 67 -29.68 -17.02 -12.11
C LEU A 67 -31.06 -16.84 -11.44
N ILE A 68 -31.14 -16.05 -10.37
CA ILE A 68 -32.41 -15.74 -9.70
C ILE A 68 -33.34 -14.99 -10.67
N ALA A 69 -32.81 -14.03 -11.42
CA ALA A 69 -33.57 -13.31 -12.43
C ALA A 69 -34.07 -14.25 -13.54
N GLN A 70 -33.20 -15.13 -14.06
CA GLN A 70 -33.56 -16.10 -15.11
C GLN A 70 -34.61 -17.12 -14.66
N ALA A 71 -34.65 -17.48 -13.39
CA ALA A 71 -35.66 -18.38 -12.82
C ALA A 71 -37.09 -17.78 -12.77
N GLY A 72 -37.33 -16.65 -13.43
CA GLY A 72 -38.64 -15.97 -13.48
C GLY A 72 -39.00 -15.24 -12.18
N ARG A 73 -38.05 -15.09 -11.24
CA ARG A 73 -38.30 -14.49 -9.91
C ARG A 73 -38.16 -12.98 -9.89
N PHE A 74 -38.60 -12.29 -10.95
CA PHE A 74 -38.65 -10.84 -10.98
C PHE A 74 -39.69 -10.33 -9.95
N GLY A 75 -39.29 -9.39 -9.09
CA GLY A 75 -40.13 -8.85 -8.03
C GLY A 75 -39.49 -8.93 -6.65
N ALA A 76 -40.30 -9.17 -5.61
CA ALA A 76 -39.86 -9.07 -4.21
C ALA A 76 -38.70 -10.02 -3.85
N THR A 77 -38.69 -11.26 -4.36
CA THR A 77 -37.60 -12.19 -4.06
C THR A 77 -36.26 -11.69 -4.62
N PHE A 78 -36.24 -11.24 -5.88
CA PHE A 78 -35.03 -10.67 -6.47
C PHE A 78 -34.52 -9.47 -5.68
N ASN A 79 -35.42 -8.56 -5.27
CA ASN A 79 -35.03 -7.38 -4.49
C ASN A 79 -34.39 -7.76 -3.16
N VAL A 80 -34.97 -8.71 -2.43
CA VAL A 80 -34.41 -9.20 -1.16
C VAL A 80 -33.04 -9.84 -1.39
N ALA A 81 -32.91 -10.72 -2.39
CA ALA A 81 -31.64 -11.37 -2.70
C ALA A 81 -30.56 -10.35 -3.10
N ALA A 82 -30.91 -9.37 -3.95
CA ALA A 82 -30.01 -8.29 -4.37
C ALA A 82 -29.55 -7.44 -3.18
N ILE A 83 -30.46 -7.02 -2.31
CA ILE A 83 -30.10 -6.21 -1.13
C ILE A 83 -29.15 -6.99 -0.20
N VAL A 84 -29.42 -8.28 0.05
CA VAL A 84 -28.57 -9.11 0.91
C VAL A 84 -27.20 -9.34 0.28
N LEU A 85 -27.18 -9.85 -0.96
CA LEU A 85 -25.93 -10.23 -1.62
C LEU A 85 -25.06 -9.00 -1.95
N LEU A 86 -25.63 -7.94 -2.51
CA LEU A 86 -24.88 -6.70 -2.76
C LEU A 86 -24.42 -6.06 -1.46
N GLY A 87 -25.20 -6.14 -0.38
CA GLY A 87 -24.78 -5.67 0.95
C GLY A 87 -23.53 -6.39 1.45
N ILE A 88 -23.47 -7.72 1.30
CA ILE A 88 -22.27 -8.52 1.60
C ILE A 88 -21.09 -8.07 0.74
N VAL A 89 -21.29 -7.88 -0.57
CA VAL A 89 -20.22 -7.42 -1.47
C VAL A 89 -19.70 -6.04 -1.06
N VAL A 90 -20.57 -5.09 -0.72
CA VAL A 90 -20.18 -3.76 -0.24
C VAL A 90 -19.34 -3.89 1.03
N PHE A 91 -19.79 -4.69 1.99
CA PHE A 91 -19.04 -4.92 3.23
C PHE A 91 -17.64 -5.51 2.97
N VAL A 92 -17.55 -6.58 2.17
CA VAL A 92 -16.26 -7.19 1.80
C VAL A 92 -15.38 -6.20 1.04
N GLY A 93 -15.95 -5.39 0.16
CA GLY A 93 -15.26 -4.34 -0.57
C GLY A 93 -14.64 -3.28 0.34
N LEU A 94 -15.41 -2.76 1.29
CA LEU A 94 -14.96 -1.75 2.25
C LEU A 94 -13.85 -2.27 3.18
N THR A 95 -14.00 -3.49 3.69
CA THR A 95 -12.96 -4.12 4.53
C THR A 95 -11.66 -4.36 3.74
N THR A 96 -11.78 -4.75 2.47
CA THR A 96 -10.64 -4.92 1.57
C THR A 96 -9.89 -3.61 1.35
N ILE A 97 -10.59 -2.51 1.05
CA ILE A 97 -9.98 -1.20 0.84
C ILE A 97 -9.27 -0.70 2.11
N SER A 98 -9.90 -0.85 3.28
CA SER A 98 -9.31 -0.47 4.56
C SER A 98 -7.96 -1.18 4.79
N ARG A 99 -7.92 -2.49 4.54
CA ARG A 99 -6.71 -3.27 4.72
C ARG A 99 -5.64 -2.96 3.68
N ILE A 100 -6.02 -2.76 2.42
CA ILE A 100 -5.08 -2.28 1.39
C ILE A 100 -4.48 -0.94 1.81
N GLY A 101 -5.27 -0.02 2.37
CA GLY A 101 -4.78 1.25 2.92
C GLY A 101 -3.72 1.05 4.01
N GLN A 102 -3.95 0.14 4.96
CA GLN A 102 -2.97 -0.20 6.00
C GLN A 102 -1.68 -0.79 5.42
N LEU A 103 -1.79 -1.67 4.43
CA LEU A 103 -0.63 -2.28 3.76
C LEU A 103 0.19 -1.25 2.99
N ASN A 104 -0.44 -0.28 2.32
CA ASN A 104 0.27 0.82 1.66
C ASN A 104 0.98 1.75 2.66
N TYR A 105 0.38 1.97 3.84
CA TYR A 105 1.05 2.70 4.91
C TYR A 105 2.30 1.95 5.40
N GLN A 106 2.16 0.64 5.66
CA GLN A 106 3.30 -0.20 6.03
C GLN A 106 4.38 -0.21 4.93
N ASP A 107 3.98 -0.28 3.66
CA ASP A 107 4.89 -0.22 2.52
C ASP A 107 5.77 1.03 2.53
N SER A 108 5.18 2.18 2.88
CA SER A 108 5.89 3.45 3.02
C SER A 108 6.95 3.41 4.13
N LEU A 109 6.67 2.72 5.24
CA LEU A 109 7.62 2.51 6.33
C LEU A 109 8.78 1.58 5.92
N TRP A 110 8.50 0.53 5.16
CA TRP A 110 9.54 -0.37 4.64
C TRP A 110 10.46 0.37 3.68
N VAL A 111 9.90 1.20 2.78
CA VAL A 111 10.70 2.06 1.89
C VAL A 111 11.56 3.05 2.67
N THR A 112 11.03 3.64 3.75
CA THR A 112 11.80 4.51 4.63
C THR A 112 13.04 3.78 5.19
N GLY A 113 12.86 2.55 5.70
CA GLY A 113 13.97 1.72 6.19
C GLY A 113 14.98 1.38 5.09
N MET A 114 14.50 1.03 3.89
CA MET A 114 15.36 0.75 2.74
C MET A 114 16.18 1.97 2.31
N ASN A 115 15.59 3.16 2.31
CA ASN A 115 16.30 4.40 1.97
C ASN A 115 17.40 4.71 3.00
N ARG A 116 17.16 4.50 4.30
CA ARG A 116 18.21 4.61 5.34
C ARG A 116 19.39 3.67 5.10
N ILE A 117 19.10 2.44 4.72
CA ILE A 117 20.15 1.45 4.42
C ILE A 117 20.94 1.88 3.18
N ARG A 118 20.27 2.45 2.16
CA ARG A 118 20.97 3.03 1.00
C ARG A 118 21.83 4.22 1.38
N HIS A 119 21.37 5.08 2.30
CA HIS A 119 22.19 6.16 2.84
C HIS A 119 23.47 5.61 3.48
N ALA A 120 23.35 4.58 4.32
CA ALA A 120 24.50 3.94 4.94
C ALA A 120 25.48 3.33 3.91
N TYR A 121 24.99 2.78 2.79
CA TYR A 121 25.85 2.32 1.70
C TYR A 121 26.63 3.46 1.04
N LEU A 122 26.00 4.62 0.85
CA LEU A 122 26.65 5.79 0.25
C LEU A 122 27.60 6.51 1.23
N GLU A 123 27.38 6.42 2.54
CA GLU A 123 28.34 6.87 3.55
C GLU A 123 29.62 6.04 3.52
N LEU A 124 29.50 4.72 3.30
CA LEU A 124 30.64 3.81 3.19
C LEU A 124 31.34 3.91 1.83
N HIS A 125 30.57 4.07 0.75
CA HIS A 125 31.03 4.04 -0.64
C HIS A 125 30.37 5.15 -1.48
N PRO A 126 30.84 6.40 -1.36
CA PRO A 126 30.26 7.55 -2.06
C PRO A 126 30.30 7.44 -3.59
N GLU A 127 31.27 6.70 -4.14
CA GLU A 127 31.42 6.43 -5.57
C GLU A 127 30.23 5.68 -6.17
N LEU A 128 29.40 5.04 -5.34
CA LEU A 128 28.24 4.29 -5.79
C LEU A 128 27.02 5.18 -6.09
N LYS A 129 27.09 6.47 -5.76
CA LYS A 129 25.96 7.40 -5.88
C LYS A 129 25.33 7.41 -7.27
N ASP A 130 26.14 7.43 -8.32
CA ASP A 130 25.66 7.52 -9.71
C ASP A 130 24.99 6.23 -10.21
N TYR A 131 25.10 5.13 -9.46
CA TYR A 131 24.47 3.86 -9.79
C TYR A 131 23.10 3.68 -9.14
N PHE A 132 22.76 4.48 -8.12
CA PHE A 132 21.50 4.35 -7.39
C PHE A 132 20.40 5.20 -8.04
N ILE A 133 19.37 4.53 -8.54
CA ILE A 133 18.20 5.19 -9.14
C ILE A 133 17.12 5.59 -8.12
N THR A 134 17.15 4.98 -6.93
CA THR A 134 16.20 5.23 -5.83
C THR A 134 16.79 6.20 -4.81
N SER A 135 15.94 6.96 -4.10
CA SER A 135 16.40 7.96 -3.14
C SER A 135 17.14 7.32 -1.95
N PRO A 136 18.25 7.93 -1.49
CA PRO A 136 18.87 7.60 -0.21
C PRO A 136 18.23 8.33 0.98
N HIS A 137 17.28 9.24 0.76
CA HIS A 137 16.67 10.05 1.81
C HIS A 137 15.44 9.36 2.41
N ASP A 138 15.29 9.45 3.72
CA ASP A 138 14.25 8.75 4.49
C ASP A 138 13.02 9.61 4.83
N ASP A 139 12.97 10.81 4.28
CA ASP A 139 11.81 11.70 4.36
C ASP A 139 10.73 11.30 3.35
N MET A 140 9.55 11.92 3.48
CA MET A 140 8.43 11.64 2.59
C MET A 140 8.77 11.89 1.11
N ARG A 141 9.58 12.93 0.82
CA ARG A 141 10.05 13.21 -0.55
C ARG A 141 10.88 12.05 -1.08
N GLY A 142 11.88 11.57 -0.33
CA GLY A 142 12.69 10.43 -0.72
C GLY A 142 11.90 9.14 -0.87
N VAL A 143 10.92 8.88 -0.01
CA VAL A 143 10.01 7.74 -0.13
C VAL A 143 9.21 7.81 -1.43
N MET A 144 8.60 8.96 -1.74
CA MET A 144 7.84 9.17 -2.97
C MET A 144 8.71 8.96 -4.23
N THR A 145 9.94 9.49 -4.23
CA THR A 145 10.91 9.25 -5.31
C THR A 145 11.21 7.77 -5.49
N THR A 146 11.47 7.03 -4.41
CA THR A 146 11.73 5.58 -4.46
C THR A 146 10.50 4.79 -4.94
N LEU A 147 9.29 5.27 -4.67
CA LEU A 147 8.05 4.68 -5.18
C LEU A 147 7.75 5.05 -6.64
N GLY A 148 8.57 5.88 -7.29
CA GLY A 148 8.30 6.39 -8.64
C GLY A 148 7.12 7.36 -8.69
N ILE A 149 6.64 7.81 -7.54
CA ILE A 149 5.63 8.85 -7.41
C ILE A 149 6.39 10.16 -7.59
N LYS A 150 6.29 10.77 -8.78
CA LYS A 150 6.84 12.11 -9.01
C LYS A 150 6.26 13.01 -7.93
N GLY A 151 7.12 13.56 -7.06
CA GLY A 151 6.68 14.48 -6.01
C GLY A 151 5.87 15.59 -6.67
N SER A 152 4.60 15.70 -6.31
CA SER A 152 3.76 16.80 -6.76
C SER A 152 4.47 18.09 -6.32
N GLU A 153 4.94 18.87 -7.29
CA GLU A 153 5.49 20.20 -6.99
C GLU A 153 4.44 21.01 -6.23
N PRO A 154 4.84 21.85 -5.26
CA PRO A 154 3.90 22.67 -4.50
C PRO A 154 3.07 23.52 -5.47
N GLY A 155 1.80 23.17 -5.66
CA GLY A 155 0.86 23.89 -6.53
C GLY A 155 0.25 23.12 -7.71
N GLN A 156 0.67 21.88 -8.00
CA GLN A 156 0.06 21.12 -9.10
C GLN A 156 -1.19 20.32 -8.68
N HIS A 157 -2.34 20.97 -8.93
CA HIS A 157 -3.71 20.48 -9.10
C HIS A 157 -4.08 19.05 -8.66
N LEU A 158 -5.08 19.00 -7.78
CA LEU A 158 -5.93 17.86 -7.37
C LEU A 158 -6.24 16.83 -8.48
N LEU A 159 -6.31 17.25 -9.75
CA LEU A 159 -6.58 16.39 -10.91
C LEU A 159 -5.42 15.46 -11.30
N SER A 160 -4.16 15.87 -11.07
CA SER A 160 -2.97 15.03 -11.28
C SER A 160 -2.94 13.89 -10.26
N ASP A 161 -3.17 14.24 -8.97
CA ASP A 161 -3.28 13.29 -7.87
C ASP A 161 -4.46 12.32 -8.08
N LEU A 162 -5.60 12.80 -8.57
CA LEU A 162 -6.77 11.95 -8.87
C LEU A 162 -6.49 10.96 -10.00
N ARG A 163 -5.80 11.38 -11.08
CA ARG A 163 -5.43 10.47 -12.18
C ARG A 163 -4.50 9.37 -11.70
N HIS A 164 -3.47 9.72 -10.93
CA HIS A 164 -2.54 8.74 -10.36
C HIS A 164 -3.24 7.79 -9.37
N THR A 165 -4.11 8.32 -8.50
CA THR A 165 -4.87 7.53 -7.53
C THR A 165 -5.82 6.54 -8.19
N VAL A 166 -6.50 6.95 -9.28
CA VAL A 166 -7.44 6.10 -10.01
C VAL A 166 -6.73 4.99 -10.80
N THR A 167 -5.50 5.23 -11.27
CA THR A 167 -4.75 4.25 -12.07
C THR A 167 -4.03 3.17 -11.25
N ILE A 168 -3.85 3.36 -9.94
CA ILE A 168 -3.22 2.34 -9.08
C ILE A 168 -4.31 1.38 -8.58
N VAL A 169 -3.95 0.10 -8.41
CA VAL A 169 -4.82 -1.00 -7.95
C VAL A 169 -5.85 -0.62 -6.87
N PRO A 170 -5.54 0.14 -5.80
CA PRO A 170 -6.52 0.55 -4.79
C PRO A 170 -7.61 1.49 -5.32
N GLY A 171 -7.31 2.35 -6.29
CA GLY A 171 -8.26 3.30 -6.87
C GLY A 171 -9.31 2.62 -7.74
N MET A 172 -8.90 1.68 -8.60
CA MET A 172 -9.84 0.86 -9.38
C MET A 172 -10.77 0.06 -8.47
N MET A 173 -10.20 -0.52 -7.41
CA MET A 173 -10.97 -1.25 -6.40
C MET A 173 -12.00 -0.36 -5.71
N LEU A 174 -11.62 0.86 -5.31
CA LEU A 174 -12.53 1.83 -4.71
C LEU A 174 -13.70 2.17 -5.63
N ILE A 175 -13.44 2.36 -6.93
CA ILE A 175 -14.50 2.65 -7.91
C ILE A 175 -15.48 1.48 -7.99
N ILE A 176 -14.99 0.24 -8.09
CA ILE A 176 -15.85 -0.94 -8.16
C ILE A 176 -16.73 -1.04 -6.91
N VAL A 177 -16.15 -0.89 -5.72
CA VAL A 177 -16.91 -0.94 -4.46
C VAL A 177 -17.94 0.19 -4.39
N ALA A 178 -17.59 1.41 -4.82
CA ALA A 178 -18.52 2.53 -4.86
C ALA A 178 -19.69 2.29 -5.82
N VAL A 179 -19.44 1.69 -7.00
CA VAL A 179 -20.51 1.34 -7.96
C VAL A 179 -21.47 0.33 -7.34
N VAL A 180 -20.93 -0.71 -6.69
CA VAL A 180 -21.76 -1.73 -6.02
C VAL A 180 -22.55 -1.11 -4.86
N ALA A 181 -21.95 -0.19 -4.09
CA ALA A 181 -22.65 0.54 -3.04
C ALA A 181 -23.77 1.43 -3.59
N GLY A 182 -23.56 2.06 -4.74
CA GLY A 182 -24.60 2.81 -5.46
C GLY A 182 -25.76 1.92 -5.91
N ALA A 183 -25.45 0.77 -6.51
CA ALA A 183 -26.47 -0.21 -6.92
C ALA A 183 -27.26 -0.73 -5.71
N TRP A 184 -26.57 -1.02 -4.60
CA TRP A 184 -27.21 -1.44 -3.35
C TRP A 184 -28.14 -0.37 -2.78
N GLY A 185 -27.68 0.88 -2.69
CA GLY A 185 -28.49 2.00 -2.23
C GLY A 185 -29.74 2.25 -3.07
N ALA A 186 -29.61 2.18 -4.40
CA ALA A 186 -30.74 2.26 -5.31
C ALA A 186 -31.75 1.12 -5.10
N MET A 187 -31.27 -0.12 -4.92
CA MET A 187 -32.14 -1.28 -4.65
C MET A 187 -32.89 -1.16 -3.33
N VAL A 188 -32.22 -0.69 -2.27
CA VAL A 188 -32.88 -0.41 -0.98
C VAL A 188 -33.97 0.65 -1.15
N CYS A 189 -33.68 1.72 -1.90
CA CYS A 189 -34.64 2.79 -2.18
C CYS A 189 -35.89 2.26 -2.91
N ILE A 190 -35.71 1.45 -3.95
CA ILE A 190 -36.79 0.80 -4.70
C ILE A 190 -37.62 -0.11 -3.78
N ALA A 191 -36.97 -0.89 -2.91
CA ALA A 191 -37.66 -1.78 -1.98
C ALA A 191 -38.52 -1.03 -0.94
N LEU A 192 -38.19 0.22 -0.65
CA LEU A 192 -39.00 1.12 0.20
C LEU A 192 -40.16 1.80 -0.54
N GLY A 193 -40.38 1.48 -1.82
CA GLY A 193 -41.46 2.05 -2.63
C GLY A 193 -41.17 3.44 -3.20
N ALA A 194 -39.90 3.84 -3.24
CA ALA A 194 -39.49 5.12 -3.83
C ALA A 194 -39.68 5.15 -5.36
N SER A 195 -39.82 6.36 -5.90
CA SER A 195 -39.85 6.57 -7.34
C SER A 195 -38.49 6.28 -7.99
N GLN A 196 -38.50 5.87 -9.26
CA GLN A 196 -37.28 5.57 -10.02
C GLN A 196 -36.26 6.73 -10.04
N PRO A 197 -36.65 8.01 -10.23
CA PRO A 197 -35.69 9.12 -10.15
C PRO A 197 -35.03 9.25 -8.78
N LEU A 198 -35.78 9.01 -7.70
CA LEU A 198 -35.24 9.05 -6.34
C LEU A 198 -34.25 7.92 -6.10
N ALA A 199 -34.54 6.71 -6.58
CA ALA A 199 -33.62 5.57 -6.50
C ALA A 199 -32.28 5.83 -7.21
N ILE A 200 -32.32 6.45 -8.40
CA ILE A 200 -31.11 6.86 -9.14
C ILE A 200 -30.32 7.90 -8.34
N GLY A 201 -31.01 8.92 -7.79
CA GLY A 201 -30.39 9.94 -6.95
C GLY A 201 -29.71 9.36 -5.71
N VAL A 202 -30.37 8.42 -5.02
CA VAL A 202 -29.80 7.72 -3.87
C VAL A 202 -28.60 6.86 -4.27
N GLY A 203 -28.68 6.14 -5.39
CA GLY A 203 -27.55 5.35 -5.89
C GLY A 203 -26.32 6.21 -6.21
N ALA A 204 -26.52 7.35 -6.88
CA ALA A 204 -25.45 8.31 -7.14
C ALA A 204 -24.88 8.90 -5.84
N ALA A 205 -25.73 9.22 -4.87
CA ALA A 205 -25.29 9.69 -3.56
C ALA A 205 -24.46 8.63 -2.82
N CYS A 206 -24.90 7.37 -2.78
CA CYS A 206 -24.16 6.26 -2.17
C CYS A 206 -22.79 6.04 -2.83
N PHE A 207 -22.70 6.15 -4.15
CA PHE A 207 -21.44 6.09 -4.88
C PHE A 207 -20.46 7.19 -4.42
N ILE A 208 -20.91 8.45 -4.43
CA ILE A 208 -20.08 9.60 -4.03
C ILE A 208 -19.69 9.52 -2.56
N VAL A 209 -20.64 9.20 -1.67
CA VAL A 209 -20.39 9.04 -0.24
C VAL A 209 -19.36 7.94 0.01
N THR A 210 -19.44 6.82 -0.72
CA THR A 210 -18.46 5.72 -0.57
C THR A 210 -17.05 6.17 -0.93
N ILE A 211 -16.89 6.91 -2.04
CA ILE A 211 -15.59 7.46 -2.45
C ILE A 211 -15.06 8.45 -1.41
N VAL A 212 -15.87 9.45 -1.06
CA VAL A 212 -15.48 10.52 -0.14
C VAL A 212 -15.17 9.94 1.24
N ALA A 213 -16.01 9.06 1.77
CA ALA A 213 -15.81 8.43 3.08
C ALA A 213 -14.52 7.60 3.12
N ASN A 214 -14.19 6.87 2.06
CA ASN A 214 -12.93 6.12 2.00
C ASN A 214 -11.71 7.05 1.91
N ILE A 215 -11.75 8.11 1.09
CA ILE A 215 -10.65 9.08 1.00
C ILE A 215 -10.44 9.78 2.35
N VAL A 216 -11.52 10.23 3.00
CA VAL A 216 -11.47 10.89 4.31
C VAL A 216 -10.99 9.93 5.39
N SER A 217 -11.49 8.70 5.40
CA SER A 217 -11.06 7.68 6.37
C SER A 217 -9.60 7.29 6.16
N GLY A 218 -9.13 7.21 4.91
CA GLY A 218 -7.72 6.99 4.59
C GLY A 218 -6.83 8.12 5.10
N ARG A 219 -7.22 9.38 4.87
CA ARG A 219 -6.51 10.56 5.39
C ARG A 219 -6.51 10.60 6.91
N ARG A 220 -7.65 10.33 7.55
CA ARG A 220 -7.77 10.27 9.02
C ARG A 220 -6.91 9.15 9.58
N SER A 221 -6.93 7.96 8.98
CA SER A 221 -6.11 6.84 9.42
C SER A 221 -4.63 7.13 9.29
N ALA A 222 -4.21 7.80 8.21
CA ALA A 222 -2.83 8.28 8.08
C ALA A 222 -2.48 9.29 9.20
N ASN A 223 -3.35 10.29 9.45
CA ASN A 223 -3.12 11.30 10.48
C ASN A 223 -3.10 10.70 11.91
N VAL A 224 -3.98 9.75 12.21
CA VAL A 224 -4.03 9.05 13.51
C VAL A 224 -2.84 8.12 13.66
N ALA A 225 -2.44 7.41 12.60
CA ALA A 225 -1.22 6.61 12.59
C ALA A 225 0.01 7.49 12.86
N HIS A 226 0.09 8.69 12.25
CA HIS A 226 1.14 9.67 12.57
C HIS A 226 1.10 10.16 14.03
N GLY A 227 -0.06 10.19 14.67
CA GLY A 227 -0.23 10.61 16.07
C GLY A 227 0.09 9.51 17.10
N TRP A 228 -0.22 8.24 16.79
CA TRP A 228 -0.01 7.09 17.69
C TRP A 228 1.35 6.44 17.53
N THR A 229 1.83 6.36 16.28
CA THR A 229 3.21 6.03 15.96
C THR A 229 3.85 7.30 15.47
N ARG A 230 4.78 7.89 16.24
CA ARG A 230 5.75 8.80 15.63
C ARG A 230 6.40 7.97 14.52
N GLY A 231 5.97 8.18 13.28
CA GLY A 231 6.63 7.59 12.12
C GLY A 231 8.13 7.87 12.25
N PRO A 232 9.01 7.04 11.69
CA PRO A 232 10.43 7.19 11.91
C PRO A 232 10.82 8.64 11.64
N VAL A 233 11.27 9.36 12.68
CA VAL A 233 11.73 10.74 12.51
C VAL A 233 12.82 10.67 11.45
N SER A 234 12.66 11.45 10.37
CA SER A 234 13.62 11.46 9.28
C SER A 234 15.00 11.74 9.85
N LYS A 235 15.92 10.81 9.62
CA LYS A 235 17.33 10.91 10.04
C LYS A 235 18.20 11.49 8.93
N PHE A 236 17.79 11.29 7.68
CA PHE A 236 18.51 11.68 6.48
C PHE A 236 17.52 12.36 5.52
N PRO A 237 17.09 13.59 5.82
CA PRO A 237 16.12 14.33 5.01
C PRO A 237 16.72 14.74 3.66
N THR A 238 15.87 14.93 2.65
CA THR A 238 16.30 15.47 1.36
C THR A 238 16.79 16.92 1.56
N PRO A 239 17.93 17.33 0.98
CA PRO A 239 18.39 18.72 1.00
C PRO A 239 17.35 19.67 0.39
N ASP A 240 17.21 20.87 0.97
CA ASP A 240 16.33 21.94 0.47
C ASP A 240 16.83 22.60 -0.83
#